data_AF-A0A919WJ11-F1
#
_entry.id   AF-A0A919WJ11-F1
#
_cell.length_a   1.000
_cell.length_b   1.000
_cell.length_c   1.000
_cell.angle_alpha   90.00
_cell.angle_beta   90.00
_cell.angle_gamma   90.00
#
_symmetry.space_group_name_H-M   'P 1'
#
loop_
_entity.id
_entity.type
_entity.pdbx_description
1 polymer ?
#
loop_
_entity_poly.entity_id
_entity_poly.type
_entity_poly.pdbx_seq_one_letter_code
_entity_poly.pdbx_strand_id
1 'polypeptide(L)'
;MDLLQIIIWLIYPYVVVAVLGMALIWRVNGPSVQEEMKFLYKLGAIVNRMILVLMVLSFLSGFGVIAFYSMTNEPEKLFYWVRSLIYLQPDLDLIGSISFLSRTHFLLLLTLLLALSFSKYIGLLSRPIQLFKGIGRNQ
;
A
#
# COMPACT_ATOMS: atom_id res chain seq x y z
N MET A 1 13.00 23.35 -1.93
CA MET A 1 12.24 22.09 -1.90
C MET A 1 12.05 21.62 -3.33
N ASP A 2 12.49 20.42 -3.66
CA ASP A 2 12.30 19.87 -4.99
C ASP A 2 10.84 19.48 -5.18
N LEU A 3 10.24 19.93 -6.29
CA LEU A 3 8.84 19.65 -6.64
C LEU A 3 8.52 18.14 -6.60
N LEU A 4 9.47 17.32 -7.04
CA LEU A 4 9.35 15.87 -7.04
C LEU A 4 9.19 15.30 -5.61
N GLN A 5 9.93 15.83 -4.63
CA GLN A 5 9.82 15.37 -3.24
C GLN A 5 8.45 15.71 -2.65
N ILE A 6 7.91 16.88 -2.97
CA ILE A 6 6.55 17.25 -2.57
C ILE A 6 5.53 16.30 -3.20
N ILE A 7 5.62 16.03 -4.50
CA ILE A 7 4.67 15.12 -5.17
C ILE A 7 4.71 13.74 -4.53
N ILE A 8 5.90 13.18 -4.31
CA ILE A 8 6.08 11.81 -3.83
C ILE A 8 5.76 11.66 -2.34
N TRP A 9 6.19 12.59 -1.49
CA TRP A 9 6.13 12.44 -0.03
C TRP A 9 5.03 13.25 0.63
N LEU A 10 4.42 14.20 -0.08
CA LEU A 10 3.24 14.91 0.40
C LEU A 10 1.97 14.43 -0.31
N ILE A 11 1.92 14.55 -1.63
CA ILE A 11 0.67 14.38 -2.39
C ILE A 11 0.30 12.91 -2.54
N TYR A 12 1.26 12.09 -2.98
CA TYR A 12 1.03 10.70 -3.33
C TYR A 12 0.45 9.84 -2.18
N PRO A 13 0.91 9.94 -0.91
CA PRO A 13 0.32 9.19 0.20
C PRO A 13 -1.18 9.48 0.39
N TYR A 14 -1.60 10.74 0.29
CA TYR A 14 -3.03 11.10 0.41
C TYR A 14 -3.86 10.56 -0.75
N VAL A 15 -3.33 10.62 -1.99
CA VAL A 15 -4.00 10.04 -3.16
C VAL A 15 -4.21 8.54 -2.97
N VAL A 16 -3.19 7.81 -2.53
CA VAL A 16 -3.26 6.37 -2.28
C VAL A 16 -4.34 6.06 -1.24
N VAL A 17 -4.35 6.77 -0.11
CA VAL A 17 -5.34 6.56 0.96
C VAL A 17 -6.75 6.89 0.48
N ALA A 18 -6.94 7.97 -0.27
CA ALA A 18 -8.24 8.35 -0.82
C ALA A 18 -8.78 7.30 -1.78
N VAL A 19 -7.95 6.82 -2.72
CA VAL A 19 -8.33 5.78 -3.68
C VAL A 19 -8.64 4.46 -2.97
N LEU A 20 -7.83 4.08 -1.99
CA LEU A 20 -8.04 2.88 -1.18
C LEU A 20 -9.35 2.95 -0.40
N GLY A 21 -9.62 4.08 0.25
CA GLY A 21 -10.87 4.32 0.99
C GLY A 21 -12.09 4.20 0.07
N MET A 22 -12.05 4.85 -1.09
CA MET A 22 -13.13 4.76 -2.07
C MET A 22 -13.34 3.34 -2.59
N ALA A 23 -12.26 2.60 -2.88
CA ALA A 23 -12.35 1.20 -3.31
C ALA A 23 -12.99 0.30 -2.24
N LEU A 24 -12.67 0.53 -0.96
CA LEU A 24 -13.28 -0.19 0.15
C LEU A 24 -14.77 0.14 0.31
N ILE A 25 -15.14 1.42 0.22
CA ILE A 25 -16.54 1.89 0.32
C ILE A 25 -17.38 1.34 -0.83
N TRP A 26 -16.91 1.48 -2.07
CA TRP A 26 -17.66 1.03 -3.26
C TRP A 26 -17.91 -0.47 -3.27
N ARG A 27 -17.00 -1.26 -2.71
CA ARG A 27 -17.19 -2.70 -2.60
C ARG A 27 -18.36 -3.10 -1.71
N VAL A 28 -18.70 -2.27 -0.73
CA VAL A 28 -19.83 -2.51 0.18
C VAL A 28 -21.18 -2.19 -0.50
N ASN A 29 -21.19 -1.27 -1.47
CA ASN A 29 -22.41 -0.70 -2.07
C ASN A 29 -23.09 -1.56 -3.17
N GLY A 30 -22.83 -2.87 -3.22
CA GLY A 30 -23.64 -3.82 -3.98
C GLY A 30 -23.17 -4.17 -5.41
N PRO A 31 -23.90 -5.06 -6.10
CA PRO A 31 -23.45 -5.74 -7.33
C PRO A 31 -23.36 -4.85 -8.57
N SER A 32 -24.10 -3.73 -8.64
CA SER A 32 -24.06 -2.81 -9.80
C SER A 32 -22.69 -2.17 -10.00
N VAL A 33 -22.00 -1.81 -8.92
CA VAL A 33 -20.64 -1.25 -8.96
C VAL A 33 -19.59 -2.34 -9.27
N GLN A 34 -19.86 -3.59 -8.90
CA GLN A 34 -18.99 -4.72 -9.23
C GLN A 34 -19.00 -5.07 -10.73
N GLU A 35 -20.09 -4.80 -11.45
CA GLU A 35 -20.17 -5.02 -12.89
C GLU A 35 -19.37 -3.99 -13.70
N GLU A 36 -19.31 -2.74 -13.25
CA GLU A 36 -18.41 -1.74 -13.86
C GLU A 36 -16.94 -2.08 -13.57
N MET A 37 -16.63 -2.55 -12.35
CA MET A 37 -15.28 -3.00 -12.01
C MET A 37 -14.87 -4.32 -12.69
N LYS A 38 -15.81 -5.14 -13.18
CA LYS A 38 -15.53 -6.36 -13.95
C LYS A 38 -14.71 -6.08 -15.21
N PHE A 39 -14.86 -4.92 -15.85
CA PHE A 39 -14.04 -4.55 -16.99
C PHE A 39 -12.57 -4.35 -16.60
N LEU A 40 -12.31 -3.64 -15.50
CA LEU A 40 -10.96 -3.51 -14.93
C LEU A 40 -10.41 -4.87 -14.47
N TYR A 41 -11.26 -5.76 -13.95
CA TYR A 41 -10.89 -7.14 -13.64
C TYR A 41 -10.63 -8.03 -14.87
N LYS A 42 -11.08 -7.67 -16.08
CA LYS A 42 -10.71 -8.40 -17.31
C LYS A 42 -9.24 -8.19 -17.69
N LEU A 43 -8.65 -7.04 -17.33
CA LEU A 43 -7.18 -6.86 -17.32
C LEU A 43 -6.51 -7.61 -16.14
N GLY A 44 -7.29 -8.40 -15.39
CA GLY A 44 -6.93 -8.97 -14.11
C GLY A 44 -5.75 -9.93 -14.13
N ALA A 45 -5.39 -10.52 -15.26
CA ALA A 45 -4.17 -11.34 -15.33
C ALA A 45 -2.90 -10.48 -15.13
N ILE A 46 -2.83 -9.32 -15.79
CA ILE A 46 -1.71 -8.38 -15.69
C ILE A 46 -1.71 -7.73 -14.30
N VAL A 47 -2.88 -7.24 -13.86
CA VAL A 47 -3.02 -6.60 -12.54
C VAL A 47 -2.68 -7.58 -11.41
N ASN A 48 -3.14 -8.84 -11.48
CA ASN A 48 -2.80 -9.85 -10.48
C ASN A 48 -1.30 -10.15 -10.45
N ARG A 49 -0.65 -10.25 -11.62
CA ARG A 49 0.80 -10.48 -11.71
C ARG A 49 1.56 -9.30 -11.12
N MET A 50 1.14 -8.07 -11.42
CA MET A 50 1.72 -6.86 -10.87
C MET A 50 1.58 -6.81 -9.34
N ILE A 51 0.42 -7.12 -8.79
CA ILE A 51 0.19 -7.17 -7.34
C ILE A 51 1.05 -8.24 -6.67
N LEU A 52 1.17 -9.42 -7.27
CA LEU A 52 2.03 -10.48 -6.75
C LEU A 52 3.49 -10.04 -6.70
N VAL A 53 3.99 -9.43 -7.78
CA VAL A 53 5.35 -8.88 -7.83
C VAL A 53 5.54 -7.79 -6.78
N LEU A 54 4.62 -6.83 -6.69
CA LEU A 54 4.67 -5.75 -5.69
C LEU A 54 4.61 -6.29 -4.26
N MET A 55 3.83 -7.34 -4.01
CA MET A 55 3.73 -8.00 -2.70
C MET A 55 5.06 -8.66 -2.31
N VAL A 56 5.69 -9.41 -3.23
CA VAL A 56 7.00 -10.03 -3.01
C VAL A 56 8.06 -8.97 -2.78
N LEU A 57 8.12 -7.92 -3.61
CA LEU A 57 9.07 -6.82 -3.45
C LEU A 57 8.87 -6.06 -2.14
N SER A 58 7.62 -5.80 -1.75
CA SER A 58 7.30 -5.14 -0.47
C SER A 58 7.69 -6.01 0.72
N PHE A 59 7.45 -7.32 0.65
CA PHE A 59 7.86 -8.27 1.69
C PHE A 59 9.38 -8.34 1.84
N LEU A 60 10.11 -8.53 0.73
CA LEU A 60 11.57 -8.60 0.74
C LEU A 60 12.21 -7.29 1.20
N SER A 61 11.70 -6.15 0.72
CA SER A 61 12.21 -4.83 1.15
C SER A 61 11.88 -4.53 2.61
N GLY A 62 10.69 -4.91 3.11
CA GLY A 62 10.32 -4.75 4.51
C GLY A 62 11.19 -5.61 5.44
N PHE A 63 11.44 -6.87 5.05
CA PHE A 63 12.41 -7.72 5.73
C PHE A 63 13.81 -7.09 5.71
N GLY A 64 14.24 -6.53 4.57
CA GLY A 64 15.50 -5.81 4.45
C GLY A 64 15.59 -4.61 5.40
N VAL A 65 14.55 -3.79 5.51
CA VAL A 65 14.51 -2.66 6.45
C VAL A 65 14.67 -3.16 7.89
N ILE A 66 13.99 -4.23 8.29
CA ILE A 66 14.11 -4.80 9.64
C ILE A 66 15.50 -5.40 9.87
N ALA A 67 16.02 -6.17 8.91
CA ALA A 67 17.30 -6.87 9.05
C ALA A 67 18.49 -5.92 9.09
N PHE A 68 18.48 -4.84 8.29
CA PHE A 68 19.61 -3.92 8.16
C PHE A 68 19.48 -2.65 9.01
N TYR A 69 18.26 -2.22 9.35
CA TYR A 69 18.01 -0.91 9.97
C TYR A 69 17.16 -0.97 11.25
N SER A 70 16.94 -2.16 11.83
CA SER A 70 16.29 -2.27 13.15
C SER A 70 17.04 -1.54 14.27
N MET A 71 18.36 -1.34 14.12
CA MET A 71 19.20 -0.66 15.10
C MET A 71 19.33 0.86 14.87
N THR A 72 18.79 1.43 13.79
CA THR A 72 19.05 2.83 13.38
C THR A 72 17.87 3.80 13.61
N ASN A 73 16.89 3.44 14.45
CA ASN A 73 15.66 4.21 14.70
C ASN A 73 14.88 4.63 13.43
N GLU A 74 15.21 4.08 12.26
CA GLU A 74 14.51 4.39 11.00
C GLU A 74 13.03 3.99 11.02
N PRO A 75 12.64 2.81 11.55
CA PRO A 75 11.22 2.46 11.69
C PRO A 75 10.45 3.48 12.54
N GLU A 76 11.08 4.03 13.58
CA GLU A 76 10.48 5.05 14.44
C GLU A 76 10.30 6.38 13.68
N LYS A 77 11.31 6.83 12.94
CA LYS A 77 11.21 8.04 12.09
C LYS A 77 10.10 7.92 11.04
N LEU A 78 10.00 6.75 10.39
CA LEU A 78 8.92 6.46 9.46
C LEU A 78 7.54 6.53 10.14
N PHE A 79 7.42 5.98 11.34
CA PHE A 79 6.20 6.05 12.11
C PHE A 79 5.81 7.50 12.46
N TYR A 80 6.77 8.32 12.89
CA TYR A 80 6.51 9.75 13.15
C TYR A 80 6.14 10.51 11.88
N TRP A 81 6.76 10.20 10.75
CA TRP A 81 6.38 10.82 9.49
C TRP A 81 4.96 10.44 9.08
N VAL A 82 4.56 9.16 9.18
CA VAL A 82 3.16 8.74 8.94
C VAL A 82 2.21 9.47 9.89
N ARG A 83 2.57 9.61 11.17
CA ARG A 83 1.81 10.38 12.14
C ARG A 83 1.67 11.85 11.71
N SER A 84 2.73 12.46 11.20
CA SER A 84 2.73 13.84 10.71
C SER A 84 1.73 14.06 9.56
N LEU A 85 1.59 13.07 8.66
CA LEU A 85 0.58 13.08 7.60
C LEU A 85 -0.85 13.05 8.16
N ILE A 86 -1.09 12.27 9.22
CA ILE A 86 -2.42 12.19 9.86
C ILE A 86 -2.82 13.53 10.48
N TYR A 87 -1.86 14.26 11.07
CA TYR A 87 -2.10 15.62 11.58
C TYR A 87 -2.10 16.71 10.50
N LEU A 88 -1.97 16.33 9.22
CA LEU A 88 -1.89 17.26 8.09
C LEU A 88 -0.73 18.27 8.22
N GLN A 89 0.34 17.87 8.93
CA GLN A 89 1.58 18.62 9.12
C GLN A 89 2.76 17.77 8.65
N PRO A 90 2.89 17.56 7.34
CA PRO A 90 3.90 16.67 6.74
C PRO A 90 5.32 17.13 7.07
N ASP A 91 6.08 16.30 7.79
CA ASP A 91 7.48 16.57 8.09
C ASP A 91 8.39 15.91 7.04
N LEU A 92 8.77 16.66 6.01
CA LEU A 92 9.60 16.15 4.92
C LEU A 92 11.06 15.88 5.35
N ASP A 93 11.52 16.46 6.45
CA ASP A 93 12.87 16.27 6.95
C ASP A 93 13.05 14.87 7.54
N LEU A 94 12.00 14.32 8.18
CA LEU A 94 11.99 12.94 8.66
C LEU A 94 12.26 11.94 7.53
N ILE A 95 11.54 12.05 6.41
CA ILE A 95 11.77 11.23 5.21
C ILE A 95 13.14 11.53 4.57
N GLY A 96 13.55 12.80 4.55
CA GLY A 96 14.85 13.22 4.06
C GLY A 96 16.03 12.62 4.84
N SER A 97 15.80 12.16 6.06
CA SER A 97 16.83 11.62 6.96
C SER A 97 16.92 10.09 7.01
N ILE A 98 15.98 9.34 6.42
CA ILE A 98 15.99 7.87 6.42
C ILE A 98 16.71 7.30 5.20
N SER A 99 17.13 6.04 5.27
CA SER A 99 17.84 5.36 4.18
C SER A 99 17.03 5.28 2.89
N PHE A 100 17.75 5.14 1.77
CA PHE A 100 17.14 4.92 0.46
C PHE A 100 16.30 3.64 0.41
N LEU A 101 16.72 2.58 1.13
CA LEU A 101 15.97 1.32 1.21
C LEU A 101 14.61 1.55 1.88
N SER A 102 14.58 2.26 3.01
CA SER A 102 13.35 2.58 3.74
C SER A 102 12.40 3.45 2.92
N ARG A 103 12.92 4.45 2.18
CA ARG A 103 12.12 5.25 1.24
C ARG A 103 11.52 4.39 0.12
N THR A 104 12.36 3.56 -0.51
CA THR A 104 11.92 2.68 -1.61
C THR A 104 10.88 1.67 -1.13
N HIS A 105 11.09 1.06 0.03
CA HIS A 105 10.12 0.16 0.66
C HIS A 105 8.76 0.84 0.84
N PHE A 106 8.75 2.07 1.38
CA PHE A 106 7.51 2.78 1.61
C PHE A 106 6.78 3.13 0.29
N LEU A 107 7.50 3.50 -0.76
CA LEU A 107 6.92 3.73 -2.08
C LEU A 107 6.37 2.45 -2.71
N LEU A 108 7.06 1.33 -2.57
CA LEU A 108 6.56 0.02 -2.99
C LEU A 108 5.27 -0.34 -2.27
N LEU A 109 5.21 -0.10 -0.95
CA LEU A 109 4.03 -0.35 -0.13
C LEU A 109 2.85 0.53 -0.55
N LEU A 110 3.05 1.84 -0.76
CA LEU A 110 2.01 2.75 -1.26
C LEU A 110 1.51 2.33 -2.64
N THR A 111 2.43 1.94 -3.54
CA THR A 111 2.08 1.46 -4.88
C THR A 111 1.30 0.15 -4.83
N LEU A 112 1.67 -0.76 -3.93
CA LEU A 112 0.93 -1.99 -3.66
C LEU A 112 -0.50 -1.70 -3.19
N LEU A 113 -0.68 -0.78 -2.24
CA LEU A 113 -2.01 -0.38 -1.75
C LEU A 113 -2.87 0.24 -2.85
N LEU A 114 -2.27 1.10 -3.67
CA LEU A 114 -2.95 1.68 -4.83
C LEU A 114 -3.37 0.58 -5.82
N ALA A 115 -2.47 -0.32 -6.18
CA ALA A 115 -2.75 -1.43 -7.08
C ALA A 115 -3.84 -2.37 -6.52
N LEU A 116 -3.82 -2.62 -5.20
CA LEU A 116 -4.83 -3.42 -4.53
C LEU A 116 -6.23 -2.81 -4.66
N SER A 117 -6.35 -1.48 -4.66
CA SER A 117 -7.62 -0.75 -4.79
C SER A 117 -8.38 -1.09 -6.09
N PHE A 118 -7.66 -1.47 -7.14
CA PHE A 118 -8.23 -1.85 -8.44
C PHE A 118 -8.31 -3.37 -8.65
N SER A 119 -8.14 -4.15 -7.58
CA SER A 119 -7.98 -5.60 -7.65
C SER A 119 -9.04 -6.36 -6.88
N LYS A 120 -9.30 -7.61 -7.31
CA LYS A 120 -10.22 -8.52 -6.61
C LYS A 120 -9.75 -8.81 -5.17
N TYR A 121 -8.47 -8.54 -4.89
CA TYR A 121 -7.81 -8.76 -3.61
C TYR A 121 -8.08 -7.65 -2.58
N ILE A 122 -8.70 -6.53 -2.96
CA ILE A 122 -9.11 -5.49 -2.00
C ILE A 122 -9.99 -6.07 -0.87
N GLY A 123 -10.80 -7.05 -1.25
CA GLY A 123 -11.08 -8.29 -0.51
C GLY A 123 -10.52 -8.42 0.89
N LEU A 124 -9.23 -8.70 0.87
CA LEU A 124 -8.43 -9.23 1.95
C LEU A 124 -8.24 -8.20 3.06
N LEU A 125 -8.15 -6.91 2.72
CA LEU A 125 -7.98 -5.84 3.70
C LEU A 125 -9.19 -5.71 4.63
N SER A 126 -10.40 -5.93 4.10
CA SER A 126 -11.64 -5.85 4.90
C SER A 126 -11.90 -7.11 5.75
N ARG A 127 -11.35 -8.27 5.35
CA ARG A 127 -11.62 -9.57 5.98
C ARG A 127 -10.38 -10.46 5.93
N PRO A 128 -9.33 -10.18 6.72
CA PRO A 128 -8.08 -10.94 6.67
C PRO A 128 -8.26 -12.42 7.01
N ILE A 129 -9.27 -12.76 7.82
CA ILE A 129 -9.59 -14.13 8.25
C ILE A 129 -9.99 -15.05 7.07
N GLN A 130 -10.43 -14.50 5.94
CA GLN A 130 -10.79 -15.30 4.75
C GLN A 130 -9.58 -15.96 4.08
N LEU A 131 -8.34 -15.49 4.30
CA LEU A 131 -7.11 -16.15 3.83
C LEU A 131 -6.98 -17.56 4.39
N PHE A 132 -7.21 -17.72 5.69
CA PHE A 132 -7.02 -18.99 6.39
C PHE A 132 -8.17 -19.98 6.17
N LYS A 133 -9.38 -19.47 5.85
CA LYS A 133 -10.54 -20.33 5.52
C LYS A 133 -10.41 -21.04 4.16
N GLY A 134 -9.61 -20.53 3.23
CA GLY A 134 -9.37 -21.18 1.93
C GLY A 134 -8.48 -22.43 2.04
N ILE A 135 -7.68 -22.56 3.10
CA ILE A 135 -6.72 -23.65 3.29
C ILE A 135 -7.37 -24.87 3.96
N GLY A 136 -8.42 -24.69 4.76
CA GLY A 136 -9.09 -25.76 5.49
C GLY A 136 -10.19 -26.50 4.72
N ARG A 137 -10.39 -26.23 3.43
CA ARG A 137 -11.49 -26.79 2.63
C ARG A 137 -11.09 -27.90 1.64
N ASN A 138 -9.82 -28.32 1.69
CA ASN A 138 -9.28 -29.50 1.02
C ASN A 138 -8.98 -30.63 2.02
N GLN A 139 -9.83 -30.80 3.03
CA GLN A 139 -9.96 -32.07 3.77
C GLN A 139 -11.27 -32.73 3.36
#